data_AF-A0A243S5K7-F1
#
_entry.id   AF-A0A243S5K7-F1
#
_cell.length_a   1.000
_cell.length_b   1.000
_cell.length_c   1.000
_cell.angle_alpha   90.00
_cell.angle_beta   90.00
_cell.angle_gamma   90.00
#
_symmetry.space_group_name_H-M   'P 1'
#
loop_
_entity.id
_entity.type
_entity.pdbx_description
1 polymer ?
#
loop_
_entity_poly.entity_id
_entity_poly.type
_entity_poly.pdbx_seq_one_letter_code
_entity_poly.pdbx_strand_id
1 'polypeptide(L)'
;MLAYFREMVDVLVERCGVSRAEAVARINATYGTQDGVWIMGHELPEYWAYGAYYRPDHRDRLPTGDPDEDADIDFSTFPVRPAPPKDSPFWTVEEISE
;
A
#
# COMPACT_ATOMS: atom_id res chain seq x y z
N MET A 1 10.70 -0.73 -11.76
CA MET A 1 10.54 -1.00 -10.31
C MET A 1 10.54 0.25 -9.45
N LEU A 2 11.59 1.09 -9.41
CA LEU A 2 11.54 2.29 -8.54
C LEU A 2 10.37 3.24 -8.85
N ALA A 3 10.06 3.48 -10.14
CA ALA A 3 8.90 4.27 -10.55
C ALA A 3 7.58 3.64 -10.06
N TYR A 4 7.44 2.33 -10.23
CA TYR A 4 6.29 1.56 -9.75
C TYR A 4 6.09 1.67 -8.23
N PHE A 5 7.16 1.56 -7.44
CA PHE A 5 7.07 1.80 -5.99
C PHE A 5 6.70 3.23 -5.63
N ARG A 6 7.07 4.22 -6.45
CA ARG A 6 6.63 5.62 -6.25
C ARG A 6 5.14 5.76 -6.51
N GLU A 7 4.63 5.16 -7.58
CA GLU A 7 3.18 5.13 -7.85
C GLU A 7 2.41 4.47 -6.70
N MET A 8 2.90 3.36 -6.16
CA MET A 8 2.32 2.74 -4.95
C MET A 8 2.32 3.69 -3.75
N VAL A 9 3.41 4.44 -3.53
CA VAL A 9 3.48 5.46 -2.47
C VAL A 9 2.45 6.54 -2.68
N ASP A 10 2.32 7.04 -3.92
CA ASP A 10 1.41 8.13 -4.25
C ASP A 10 -0.06 7.67 -4.07
N VAL A 11 -0.40 6.42 -4.42
CA VAL A 11 -1.72 5.83 -4.10
C VAL A 11 -2.00 5.86 -2.59
N LEU A 12 -1.05 5.45 -1.76
CA LEU A 12 -1.24 5.45 -0.29
C LEU A 12 -1.42 6.86 0.26
N VAL A 13 -0.66 7.83 -0.26
CA VAL A 13 -0.79 9.23 0.17
C VAL A 13 -2.13 9.81 -0.27
N GLU A 14 -2.45 9.72 -1.56
CA GLU A 14 -3.61 10.39 -2.15
C GLU A 14 -4.94 9.72 -1.79
N ARG A 15 -4.97 8.39 -1.74
CA ARG A 15 -6.22 7.63 -1.54
C ARG A 15 -6.41 7.11 -0.11
N CYS A 16 -5.33 6.90 0.63
CA CYS A 16 -5.39 6.39 2.00
C CYS A 16 -5.04 7.45 3.06
N GLY A 17 -4.52 8.61 2.65
CA GLY A 17 -4.29 9.76 3.53
C GLY A 17 -3.13 9.57 4.51
N VAL A 18 -2.19 8.66 4.24
CA VAL A 18 -1.00 8.47 5.09
C VAL A 18 0.15 9.38 4.68
N SER A 19 1.09 9.64 5.60
CA SER A 19 2.31 10.38 5.27
C SER A 19 3.14 9.62 4.24
N ARG A 20 3.95 10.34 3.45
CA ARG A 20 4.87 9.71 2.49
C ARG A 20 5.85 8.75 3.19
N ALA A 21 6.32 9.12 4.38
CA ALA A 21 7.20 8.28 5.18
C ALA A 21 6.52 6.97 5.61
N GLU A 22 5.26 7.03 6.05
CA GLU A 22 4.49 5.84 6.39
C GLU A 22 4.19 4.97 5.17
N ALA A 23 3.82 5.58 4.04
CA ALA A 23 3.60 4.87 2.79
C ALA A 23 4.84 4.06 2.39
N VAL A 24 6.02 4.68 2.41
CA VAL A 24 7.31 4.00 2.15
C VAL A 24 7.56 2.90 3.17
N ALA A 25 7.34 3.15 4.46
CA ALA A 25 7.56 2.15 5.50
C ALA A 25 6.65 0.92 5.33
N ARG A 26 5.37 1.12 5.00
CA ARG A 26 4.42 0.03 4.73
C ARG A 26 4.85 -0.83 3.53
N ILE A 27 5.29 -0.19 2.45
CA ILE A 27 5.78 -0.88 1.26
C ILE A 27 7.07 -1.66 1.57
N ASN A 28 8.02 -1.05 2.29
CA ASN A 28 9.25 -1.71 2.73
C ASN A 28 8.97 -2.92 3.63
N ALA A 29 8.06 -2.78 4.60
CA ALA A 29 7.72 -3.86 5.51
C ALA A 29 7.02 -5.03 4.80
N THR A 30 6.24 -4.75 3.75
CA THR A 30 5.46 -5.76 3.03
C THR A 30 6.29 -6.45 1.95
N TYR A 31 7.11 -5.68 1.22
CA TYR A 31 7.75 -6.14 -0.02
C TYR A 31 9.28 -5.98 -0.02
N GLY A 32 9.85 -5.25 0.93
CA GLY A 32 11.28 -4.93 0.98
C GLY A 32 12.20 -6.13 1.26
N THR A 33 11.65 -7.27 1.68
CA THR A 33 12.39 -8.53 1.88
C THR A 33 11.97 -9.63 0.90
N GLN A 34 11.05 -9.37 -0.01
CA GLN A 34 10.52 -10.39 -0.90
C GLN A 34 11.31 -10.50 -2.21
N ASP A 35 11.78 -11.71 -2.45
CA ASP A 35 12.00 -12.29 -3.77
C ASP A 35 10.62 -12.44 -4.49
N GLY A 36 10.04 -11.32 -4.89
CA GLY A 36 8.69 -11.23 -5.46
C GLY A 36 8.47 -10.03 -6.38
N VAL A 37 9.51 -9.22 -6.59
CA VAL A 37 9.52 -8.05 -7.48
C VAL A 37 9.04 -8.39 -8.90
N TRP A 38 9.25 -9.63 -9.34
CA TRP A 38 8.83 -10.10 -10.67
C TRP A 38 7.32 -10.24 -10.84
N ILE A 39 6.54 -10.57 -9.80
CA ILE A 39 5.08 -10.67 -9.93
C ILE A 39 4.39 -9.32 -9.80
N MET A 40 5.02 -8.34 -9.14
CA MET A 40 4.39 -7.04 -8.92
C MET A 40 4.02 -6.33 -10.22
N GLY A 41 4.83 -6.47 -11.27
CA GLY A 41 4.55 -5.86 -12.57
C GLY A 41 3.37 -6.45 -13.36
N HIS A 42 2.69 -7.49 -12.84
CA HIS A 42 1.51 -8.06 -13.49
C HIS A 42 0.20 -7.35 -13.11
N GLU A 43 0.18 -6.66 -11.98
CA GLU A 43 -1.01 -5.94 -11.48
C GLU A 43 -0.75 -4.43 -11.43
N LEU A 44 -1.81 -3.65 -11.20
CA LEU A 44 -1.72 -2.21 -11.01
C LEU A 44 -0.97 -1.85 -9.70
N PRO A 45 -0.26 -0.70 -9.64
CA PRO A 45 0.35 -0.22 -8.40
C PRO A 45 -0.65 -0.14 -7.24
N GLU A 46 -1.89 0.25 -7.53
CA GLU A 46 -3.01 0.30 -6.60
C GLU A 46 -3.25 -1.03 -5.90
N TYR A 47 -3.30 -2.15 -6.64
CA TYR A 47 -3.50 -3.49 -6.07
C TYR A 47 -2.51 -3.77 -4.92
N TRP A 48 -1.21 -3.53 -5.19
CA TRP A 48 -0.17 -3.79 -4.20
C TRP A 48 -0.13 -2.75 -3.09
N ALA A 49 -0.46 -1.49 -3.38
CA ALA A 49 -0.59 -0.44 -2.39
C ALA A 49 -1.72 -0.78 -1.40
N TYR A 50 -2.91 -1.11 -1.89
CA TYR A 50 -4.02 -1.53 -1.06
C TYR A 50 -3.70 -2.81 -0.29
N GLY A 51 -2.99 -3.78 -0.89
CA GLY A 51 -2.51 -4.97 -0.17
C GLY A 51 -1.59 -4.65 1.03
N ALA A 52 -0.78 -3.58 0.93
CA ALA A 52 0.08 -3.12 2.02
C ALA A 52 -0.68 -2.29 3.08
N TYR A 53 -1.86 -1.76 2.76
CA TYR A 53 -2.62 -0.87 3.64
C TYR A 53 -3.85 -1.53 4.27
N TYR A 54 -4.65 -2.26 3.49
CA TYR A 54 -5.88 -2.91 3.93
C TYR A 54 -5.67 -4.41 4.18
N ARG A 55 -6.49 -4.96 5.07
CA ARG A 55 -6.79 -6.39 5.14
C ARG A 55 -8.01 -6.68 4.28
N PRO A 56 -8.16 -7.91 3.76
CA PRO A 56 -9.36 -8.28 3.01
C PRO A 56 -10.66 -7.98 3.77
N ASP A 57 -11.72 -7.67 3.03
CA ASP A 57 -13.06 -7.44 3.59
C ASP A 57 -13.71 -8.75 4.09
N HIS A 58 -14.98 -8.68 4.52
CA HIS A 58 -15.76 -9.83 4.97
C HIS A 58 -16.02 -10.90 3.88
N ARG A 59 -15.75 -10.58 2.61
CA ARG A 59 -15.84 -11.50 1.47
C ARG A 59 -14.46 -11.99 1.02
N ASP A 60 -13.42 -11.71 1.81
CA ASP A 60 -12.02 -12.01 1.50
C ASP A 60 -11.53 -11.35 0.20
N ARG A 61 -12.07 -10.16 -0.12
CA ARG A 61 -11.66 -9.36 -1.28
C ARG A 61 -10.70 -8.25 -0.86
N LEU A 62 -9.81 -7.86 -1.78
CA LEU A 62 -9.08 -6.59 -1.77
C LEU A 62 -9.42 -5.81 -3.04
N PRO A 63 -9.40 -4.47 -3.02
CA PRO A 63 -9.58 -3.68 -4.23
C PRO A 63 -8.43 -3.94 -5.20
N THR A 64 -8.73 -3.99 -6.49
CA THR A 64 -7.75 -4.26 -7.55
C THR A 64 -7.09 -2.99 -8.07
N GLY A 65 -7.69 -1.84 -7.81
CA GLY A 65 -7.27 -0.56 -8.39
C GLY A 65 -7.94 -0.24 -9.72
N ASP A 66 -8.58 -1.21 -10.35
CA ASP A 66 -9.40 -0.98 -11.53
C ASP A 66 -10.76 -0.38 -11.11
N PRO A 67 -11.12 0.83 -11.60
CA PRO A 67 -12.36 1.48 -11.18
C PRO A 67 -13.64 0.72 -11.51
N ASP A 68 -13.64 -0.08 -12.59
CA ASP A 68 -14.81 -0.86 -13.01
C ASP A 68 -14.95 -2.13 -12.16
N GLU A 69 -13.83 -2.79 -11.82
CA GLU A 69 -13.84 -3.95 -10.93
C GLU A 69 -14.13 -3.57 -9.46
N ASP A 70 -13.62 -2.41 -9.03
CA ASP A 70 -13.79 -1.92 -7.66
C ASP A 70 -15.10 -1.13 -7.45
N ALA A 71 -15.95 -1.03 -8.47
CA ALA A 71 -17.15 -0.17 -8.44
C ALA A 71 -18.13 -0.52 -7.30
N ASP A 72 -18.17 -1.77 -6.84
CA ASP A 72 -19.05 -2.24 -5.75
C ASP A 72 -18.36 -2.28 -4.38
N ILE A 73 -17.10 -1.86 -4.30
CA ILE A 73 -16.29 -1.96 -3.09
C ILE A 73 -16.48 -0.71 -2.22
N ASP A 74 -16.95 -0.92 -1.00
CA ASP A 74 -16.93 0.12 0.04
C ASP A 74 -15.60 0.06 0.81
N PHE A 75 -14.66 0.91 0.41
CA PHE A 75 -13.33 1.04 1.01
C PHE A 75 -13.37 1.33 2.52
N SER A 76 -14.44 1.95 3.03
CA SER A 76 -14.57 2.26 4.46
C SER A 76 -14.78 1.02 5.34
N THR A 77 -15.16 -0.10 4.74
CA THR A 77 -15.39 -1.37 5.46
C THR A 77 -14.12 -2.18 5.68
N PHE A 78 -13.02 -1.81 5.02
CA PHE A 78 -11.77 -2.54 5.06
C PHE A 78 -11.01 -2.29 6.37
N PRO A 79 -10.60 -3.34 7.09
CA PRO A 79 -9.72 -3.15 8.24
C PRO A 79 -8.35 -2.66 7.77
N VAL A 80 -7.89 -1.54 8.32
CA VAL A 80 -6.55 -1.02 8.03
C VAL A 80 -5.49 -1.83 8.78
N ARG A 81 -4.43 -2.23 8.08
CA ARG A 81 -3.25 -2.85 8.67
C ARG A 81 -2.53 -1.83 9.57
N PRO A 82 -2.03 -2.23 10.75
CA PRO A 82 -1.22 -1.32 11.57
C PRO A 82 0.02 -0.87 10.80
N ALA A 83 0.43 0.39 11.01
CA ALA A 83 1.69 0.87 10.48
C ALA A 83 2.86 0.07 11.08
N PRO A 84 4.00 -0.07 10.37
CA PRO A 84 5.19 -0.69 10.95
C PRO A 84 5.65 0.07 12.21
N PRO A 85 6.21 -0.61 13.23
CA PRO A 85 6.77 0.06 14.41
C PRO A 85 7.77 1.16 14.03
N LYS A 86 7.71 2.34 14.66
CA LYS A 86 8.54 3.51 14.29
C LYS A 86 10.05 3.27 14.46
N ASP A 87 10.44 2.35 15.33
CA ASP A 87 11.81 1.91 15.58
C ASP A 87 12.27 0.76 14.66
N SER A 88 11.40 0.29 13.77
CA SER A 88 11.74 -0.75 12.80
C SER A 88 12.61 -0.20 11.65
N PRO A 89 13.41 -1.06 10.97
CA PRO A 89 14.29 -0.62 9.89
C PRO A 89 13.55 -0.19 8.61
N PHE A 90 12.22 -0.27 8.58
CA PHE A 90 11.42 0.05 7.40
C PHE A 90 11.19 1.55 7.20
N TRP A 91 11.33 2.35 8.26
CA TRP A 91 11.22 3.81 8.23
C TRP A 91 12.51 4.44 7.69
N THR A 92 12.65 4.44 6.37
CA THR A 92 13.86 4.92 5.67
C THR A 92 13.75 6.38 5.21
N VAL A 93 12.60 7.02 5.42
CA VAL A 93 12.32 8.41 5.06
C VAL A 93 11.83 9.11 6.33
N GLU A 94 12.36 10.30 6.59
CA GLU A 94 11.95 11.12 7.74
C GLU A 94 10.52 11.65 7.56
N GLU A 95 9.77 11.77 8.65
CA GLU A 95 8.49 12.48 8.62
C GLU A 95 8.78 13.98 8.54
N ILE A 96 8.55 14.56 7.37
CA ILE A 96 8.57 16.02 7.24
C ILE A 96 7.30 16.53 7.92
N SER A 97 7.48 17.19 9.06
CA SER A 97 6.39 17.94 9.70
C SER A 97 6.10 19.16 8.83
N GLU A 98 4.85 19.30 8.37
CA GLU A 98 4.35 20.59 7.85
C GLU A 98 4.20 21.62 8.98
#